data_AF-A0A7X8VYR1-F1
#
_entry.id   AF-A0A7X8VYR1-F1
#
_cell.length_a   1.000
_cell.length_b   1.000
_cell.length_c   1.000
_cell.angle_alpha   90.00
_cell.angle_beta   90.00
_cell.angle_gamma   90.00
#
_symmetry.space_group_name_H-M   'P 1'
#
loop_
_entity.id
_entity.type
_entity.pdbx_description
1 polymer ?
#
loop_
_entity_poly.entity_id
_entity_poly.type
_entity_poly.pdbx_seq_one_letter_code
_entity_poly.pdbx_strand_id
1 'polypeptide(L)'
;MKTGESCPSCSENSEPTPALPWAADNCCRTAAPSHLFEYSLALLIFTLALAISCIFGLPAIILGNTSVFYRYWHCLPCLLFAVATWVMPGSLHEQAVLAVRYAAVTLLAFSPFPTWALLSSGNGYLELCACICLLASIICLQTYCRCLYSLAQSIAELRLQQQVRKTQWLLLYFVLVPLCALYLAGAIILTARYGEPWQKIFHIWGYGRISMYVRVLLYWGLLQVSFLSLLTLLLTCRQLRKRLTDNTSGKA
;
A
#
# COMPACT_ATOMS: atom_id res chain seq x y z
N MET A 1 -34.81 -25.67 6.74
CA MET A 1 -35.02 -24.84 5.55
C MET A 1 -36.32 -24.07 5.72
N LYS A 2 -36.22 -22.78 6.03
CA LYS A 2 -37.28 -21.77 5.84
C LYS A 2 -36.57 -20.51 5.37
N THR A 3 -36.98 -20.06 4.19
CA THR A 3 -36.48 -18.93 3.42
C THR A 3 -37.28 -17.67 3.75
N GLY A 4 -36.60 -16.53 3.78
CA GLY A 4 -37.18 -15.23 3.41
C GLY A 4 -37.79 -14.39 4.53
N GLU A 5 -36.97 -13.51 5.11
CA GLU A 5 -37.45 -12.22 5.61
C GLU A 5 -36.88 -11.13 4.70
N SER A 6 -37.78 -10.44 3.99
CA SER A 6 -37.49 -9.31 3.10
C SER A 6 -37.42 -8.00 3.90
N CYS A 7 -36.46 -7.14 3.54
CA CYS A 7 -36.34 -5.78 4.07
C CYS A 7 -37.44 -4.87 3.49
N PRO A 8 -38.20 -4.10 4.31
CA PRO A 8 -39.31 -3.27 3.84
C PRO A 8 -38.87 -1.82 3.60
N SER A 9 -38.20 -1.52 2.48
CA SER A 9 -37.99 -0.10 2.10
C SER A 9 -37.74 0.21 0.61
N CYS A 10 -37.76 -0.77 -0.30
CA CYS A 10 -37.68 -0.47 -1.73
C CYS A 10 -39.08 -0.42 -2.34
N SER A 11 -39.85 0.64 -2.07
CA SER A 11 -41.07 0.93 -2.82
C SER A 11 -40.72 1.52 -4.18
N GLU A 12 -41.17 0.84 -5.24
CA GLU A 12 -41.22 1.30 -6.62
C GLU A 12 -41.87 2.68 -6.73
N ASN A 13 -41.17 3.62 -7.39
CA ASN A 13 -41.70 4.65 -8.31
C ASN A 13 -40.83 5.94 -8.29
N SER A 14 -39.95 6.10 -9.29
CA SER A 14 -39.67 7.39 -9.96
C SER A 14 -38.67 7.21 -11.11
N GLU A 15 -38.88 8.00 -12.16
CA GLU A 15 -38.30 7.99 -13.53
C GLU A 15 -36.77 7.94 -13.69
N PRO A 16 -36.28 7.56 -14.90
CA PRO A 16 -34.87 7.30 -15.15
C PRO A 16 -34.07 8.60 -15.29
N THR A 17 -33.47 9.04 -14.19
CA THR A 17 -32.34 9.98 -14.23
C THR A 17 -31.06 9.13 -14.38
N PRO A 18 -30.04 9.52 -15.16
CA PRO A 18 -28.85 8.68 -15.38
C PRO A 18 -28.08 8.54 -14.07
N ALA A 19 -28.35 7.46 -13.35
CA ALA A 19 -27.72 7.15 -12.09
C ALA A 19 -26.29 6.66 -12.34
N LEU A 20 -25.33 7.37 -11.75
CA LEU A 20 -24.01 6.84 -11.42
C LEU A 20 -24.17 5.44 -10.78
N PRO A 21 -23.32 4.46 -11.12
CA PRO A 21 -23.48 3.05 -10.73
C PRO A 21 -23.22 2.77 -9.22
N TRP A 22 -23.38 3.75 -8.34
CA TRP A 22 -22.89 3.73 -6.95
C TRP A 22 -23.98 3.80 -5.86
N ALA A 23 -25.26 3.72 -6.21
CA ALA A 23 -26.34 3.99 -5.24
C ALA A 23 -27.09 2.75 -4.71
N ALA A 24 -27.18 1.63 -5.46
CA ALA A 24 -28.06 0.51 -5.06
C ALA A 24 -27.40 -0.53 -4.12
N ASP A 25 -26.07 -0.54 -4.00
CA ASP A 25 -25.32 -1.61 -3.31
C ASP A 25 -25.10 -1.36 -1.81
N ASN A 26 -25.58 -0.24 -1.28
CA ASN A 26 -25.22 0.26 0.05
C ASN A 26 -26.20 -0.09 1.18
N CYS A 27 -27.34 -0.73 0.89
CA CYS A 27 -28.39 -0.87 1.90
C CYS A 27 -28.20 -2.05 2.89
N CYS A 28 -27.39 -3.06 2.55
CA CYS A 28 -27.21 -4.26 3.40
C CYS A 28 -25.79 -4.85 3.36
N ARG A 29 -24.75 -4.10 3.73
CA ARG A 29 -23.39 -4.68 3.93
C ARG A 29 -22.81 -4.39 5.30
N THR A 30 -23.44 -4.91 6.35
CA THR A 30 -22.71 -5.20 7.59
C THR A 30 -21.81 -6.40 7.34
N ALA A 31 -20.51 -6.17 7.09
CA ALA A 31 -19.54 -7.26 7.02
C ALA A 31 -19.68 -8.17 8.25
N ALA A 32 -19.78 -9.48 8.04
CA ALA A 32 -19.87 -10.45 9.13
C ALA A 32 -18.65 -10.28 10.08
N PRO A 33 -18.81 -10.53 11.39
CA PRO A 33 -17.73 -10.34 12.37
C PRO A 33 -16.47 -11.14 12.05
N SER A 34 -16.60 -12.30 11.39
CA SER A 34 -15.48 -13.10 10.88
C SER A 34 -14.62 -12.35 9.85
N HIS A 35 -15.25 -11.68 8.89
CA HIS A 35 -14.53 -10.87 7.89
C HIS A 35 -13.77 -9.70 8.53
N LEU A 36 -14.38 -9.01 9.50
CA LEU A 36 -13.71 -7.92 10.21
C LEU A 36 -12.48 -8.40 11.00
N PHE A 37 -12.54 -9.62 11.55
CA PHE A 37 -11.40 -10.23 12.23
C PHE A 37 -10.25 -10.53 11.27
N GLU A 38 -10.53 -11.16 10.12
CA GLU A 38 -9.52 -11.44 9.08
C GLU A 38 -8.86 -10.15 8.55
N TYR A 39 -9.66 -9.11 8.29
CA TYR A 39 -9.13 -7.79 7.92
C TYR A 39 -8.26 -7.20 9.02
N SER A 40 -8.65 -7.32 10.31
CA SER A 40 -7.85 -6.79 11.42
C SER A 40 -6.48 -7.48 11.54
N LEU A 41 -6.43 -8.80 11.31
CA LEU A 41 -5.19 -9.57 11.30
C LEU A 41 -4.28 -9.16 10.14
N ALA A 42 -4.83 -9.06 8.93
CA ALA A 42 -4.09 -8.61 7.75
C ALA A 42 -3.54 -7.18 7.92
N LEU A 43 -4.35 -6.26 8.47
CA LEU A 43 -3.95 -4.89 8.77
C LEU A 43 -2.85 -4.83 9.83
N LEU A 44 -2.90 -5.68 10.86
CA LEU A 44 -1.86 -5.77 11.88
C LEU A 44 -0.53 -6.19 11.27
N ILE A 45 -0.52 -7.26 10.46
CA ILE A 45 0.69 -7.76 9.80
C ILE A 45 1.26 -6.69 8.85
N PHE A 46 0.39 -6.01 8.09
CA PHE A 46 0.81 -4.93 7.18
C PHE A 46 1.38 -3.73 7.95
N THR A 47 0.76 -3.34 9.05
CA THR A 47 1.24 -2.25 9.91
C THR A 47 2.57 -2.59 10.55
N LEU A 48 2.78 -3.85 10.96
CA LEU A 48 4.05 -4.35 11.46
C LEU A 48 5.14 -4.31 10.38
N ALA A 49 4.82 -4.75 9.16
CA ALA A 49 5.74 -4.68 8.00
C ALA A 49 6.16 -3.23 7.70
N LEU A 50 5.20 -2.30 7.73
CA LEU A 50 5.44 -0.88 7.57
C LEU A 50 6.29 -0.31 8.71
N ALA A 51 6.01 -0.68 9.96
CA ALA A 51 6.78 -0.23 11.12
C ALA A 51 8.24 -0.70 11.05
N ILE A 52 8.47 -1.97 10.70
CA ILE A 52 9.80 -2.53 10.47
C ILE A 52 10.49 -1.77 9.32
N SER A 53 9.78 -1.52 8.22
CA SER A 53 10.32 -0.72 7.10
C SER A 53 10.68 0.70 7.53
N CYS A 54 9.89 1.33 8.39
CA CYS A 54 10.18 2.63 8.97
C CYS A 54 11.35 2.59 9.98
N ILE A 55 11.52 1.54 10.78
CA ILE A 55 12.59 1.51 11.79
C ILE A 55 13.95 1.23 11.15
N PHE A 56 13.99 0.26 10.23
CA PHE A 56 15.25 -0.20 9.63
C PHE A 56 15.57 0.50 8.31
N GLY A 57 14.56 0.84 7.51
CA GLY A 57 14.76 1.54 6.23
C GLY A 57 15.10 3.02 6.38
N LEU A 58 14.64 3.68 7.44
CA LEU A 58 14.74 5.13 7.64
C LEU A 58 16.16 5.61 7.96
N PRO A 59 16.96 4.94 8.81
CA PRO A 59 18.38 5.27 8.96
C PRO A 59 19.15 5.06 7.66
N ALA A 60 18.85 4.00 6.90
CA ALA A 60 19.55 3.68 5.67
C ALA A 60 19.23 4.65 4.51
N ILE A 61 17.98 5.14 4.42
CA ILE A 61 17.56 6.18 3.47
C ILE A 61 18.26 7.51 3.82
N ILE A 62 18.20 7.94 5.09
CA ILE A 62 18.71 9.25 5.50
C ILE A 62 20.23 9.32 5.45
N LEU A 63 20.93 8.28 5.90
CA LEU A 63 22.40 8.23 5.90
C LEU A 63 22.98 8.04 4.49
N GLY A 64 22.16 7.79 3.48
CA GLY A 64 22.59 7.57 2.10
C GLY A 64 23.47 6.37 1.87
N ASN A 65 23.56 5.51 2.87
CA ASN A 65 24.23 4.24 2.76
C ASN A 65 23.25 3.22 2.17
N THR A 66 23.06 3.31 0.85
CA THR A 66 22.23 2.37 0.10
C THR A 66 22.69 0.92 0.32
N SER A 67 23.97 0.67 0.61
CA SER A 67 24.47 -0.68 0.94
C SER A 67 23.83 -1.28 2.20
N VAL A 68 23.42 -0.45 3.16
CA VAL A 68 22.66 -0.87 4.36
C VAL A 68 21.18 -1.07 4.01
N PHE A 69 20.65 -0.27 3.10
CA PHE A 69 19.30 -0.46 2.52
C PHE A 69 19.17 -1.81 1.79
N TYR A 70 20.26 -2.37 1.27
CA TYR A 70 20.27 -3.66 0.57
C TYR A 70 20.65 -4.87 1.45
N ARG A 71 20.90 -4.70 2.75
CA ARG A 71 21.34 -5.80 3.64
C ARG A 71 20.24 -6.23 4.59
N TYR A 72 19.82 -7.51 4.49
CA TYR A 72 19.02 -8.32 5.43
C TYR A 72 17.63 -7.80 5.88
N TRP A 73 17.41 -6.50 5.98
CA TRP A 73 16.28 -5.90 6.68
C TRP A 73 15.05 -5.66 5.80
N HIS A 74 15.14 -5.84 4.48
CA HIS A 74 14.01 -5.70 3.55
C HIS A 74 13.31 -7.03 3.23
N CYS A 75 13.97 -8.18 3.38
CA CYS A 75 13.33 -9.48 3.14
C CYS A 75 12.19 -9.73 4.14
N LEU A 76 12.37 -9.32 5.40
CA LEU A 76 11.36 -9.48 6.44
C LEU A 76 10.08 -8.64 6.16
N PRO A 77 10.14 -7.32 5.92
CA PRO A 77 8.93 -6.56 5.58
C PRO A 77 8.33 -7.01 4.24
N CYS A 78 9.11 -7.37 3.23
CA CYS A 78 8.58 -7.94 1.98
C CYS A 78 7.84 -9.26 2.20
N LEU A 79 8.39 -10.15 3.05
CA LEU A 79 7.73 -11.39 3.44
C LEU A 79 6.45 -11.13 4.22
N LEU A 80 6.48 -10.20 5.17
CA LEU A 80 5.28 -9.81 5.94
C LEU A 80 4.23 -9.16 5.05
N PHE A 81 4.61 -8.39 4.03
CA PHE A 81 3.68 -7.88 3.02
C PHE A 81 3.05 -9.00 2.20
N ALA A 82 3.83 -10.01 1.77
CA ALA A 82 3.30 -11.19 1.11
C ALA A 82 2.32 -11.93 2.05
N VAL A 83 2.70 -12.22 3.29
CA VAL A 83 1.79 -12.88 4.24
C VAL A 83 0.51 -12.07 4.47
N ALA A 84 0.61 -10.76 4.70
CA ALA A 84 -0.54 -9.88 4.91
C ALA A 84 -1.53 -9.90 3.73
N THR A 85 -1.01 -9.92 2.49
CA THR A 85 -1.84 -9.90 1.28
C THR A 85 -2.51 -11.24 0.96
N TRP A 86 -1.97 -12.34 1.48
CA TRP A 86 -2.60 -13.67 1.42
C TRP A 86 -3.66 -13.85 2.50
N VAL A 87 -3.43 -13.30 3.69
CA VAL A 87 -4.40 -13.31 4.79
C VAL A 87 -5.57 -12.35 4.52
N MET A 88 -5.37 -11.31 3.71
CA MET A 88 -6.42 -10.36 3.37
C MET A 88 -7.56 -11.08 2.64
N PRO A 89 -8.79 -11.05 3.19
CA PRO A 89 -9.91 -11.74 2.57
C PRO A 89 -10.22 -11.17 1.20
N GLY A 90 -10.71 -12.02 0.30
CA GLY A 90 -11.16 -11.61 -1.03
C GLY A 90 -12.23 -10.54 -0.89
N SER A 91 -11.89 -9.29 -1.18
CA SER A 91 -12.84 -8.19 -1.17
C SER A 91 -13.70 -8.21 -2.43
N LEU A 92 -14.79 -7.42 -2.44
CA LEU A 92 -15.58 -7.05 -3.63
C LEU A 92 -14.75 -6.50 -4.82
N HIS A 93 -13.47 -6.19 -4.61
CA HIS A 93 -12.53 -5.76 -5.64
C HIS A 93 -11.38 -6.77 -5.76
N GLU A 94 -11.68 -7.95 -6.32
CA GLU A 94 -10.69 -9.00 -6.57
C GLU A 94 -9.44 -8.46 -7.29
N GLN A 95 -9.64 -7.55 -8.26
CA GLN A 95 -8.55 -6.93 -9.03
C GLN A 95 -7.58 -6.11 -8.16
N ALA A 96 -8.08 -5.39 -7.15
CA ALA A 96 -7.23 -4.59 -6.27
C ALA A 96 -6.40 -5.48 -5.35
N VAL A 97 -7.01 -6.52 -4.76
CA VAL A 97 -6.33 -7.50 -3.92
C VAL A 97 -5.27 -8.27 -4.72
N LEU A 98 -5.63 -8.68 -5.95
CA LEU A 98 -4.71 -9.37 -6.87
C LEU A 98 -3.51 -8.47 -7.23
N ALA A 99 -3.74 -7.19 -7.51
CA ALA A 99 -2.67 -6.24 -7.78
C ALA A 99 -1.72 -6.06 -6.57
N VAL A 100 -2.26 -6.04 -5.34
CA VAL A 100 -1.43 -5.98 -4.12
C VAL A 100 -0.62 -7.27 -3.96
N ARG A 101 -1.23 -8.44 -4.22
CA ARG A 101 -0.53 -9.73 -4.19
C ARG A 101 0.60 -9.79 -5.20
N TYR A 102 0.36 -9.40 -6.45
CA TYR A 102 1.43 -9.32 -7.47
C TYR A 102 2.53 -8.37 -7.04
N ALA A 103 2.18 -7.17 -6.56
CA ALA A 103 3.17 -6.22 -6.06
C ALA A 103 3.99 -6.79 -4.90
N ALA A 104 3.37 -7.53 -3.98
CA ALA A 104 4.06 -8.18 -2.86
C ALA A 104 4.99 -9.32 -3.33
N VAL A 105 4.59 -10.12 -4.33
CA VAL A 105 5.47 -11.12 -4.95
C VAL A 105 6.64 -10.47 -5.66
N THR A 106 6.38 -9.42 -6.44
CA THR A 106 7.44 -8.67 -7.13
C THR A 106 8.42 -8.10 -6.12
N LEU A 107 7.94 -7.52 -5.02
CA LEU A 107 8.78 -7.04 -3.93
C LEU A 107 9.62 -8.18 -3.32
N LEU A 108 9.03 -9.34 -3.09
CA LEU A 108 9.76 -10.49 -2.52
C LEU A 108 10.80 -11.04 -3.49
N ALA A 109 10.43 -11.23 -4.76
CA ALA A 109 11.26 -11.82 -5.80
C ALA A 109 12.47 -10.94 -6.16
N PHE A 110 12.28 -9.62 -6.17
CA PHE A 110 13.33 -8.65 -6.45
C PHE A 110 13.94 -8.05 -5.18
N SER A 111 13.51 -8.50 -3.99
CA SER A 111 14.11 -8.04 -2.74
C SER A 111 15.60 -8.41 -2.75
N PRO A 112 16.48 -7.47 -2.41
CA PRO A 112 17.91 -7.70 -2.43
C PRO A 112 18.26 -8.75 -1.37
N PHE A 113 18.67 -9.94 -1.81
CA PHE A 113 19.20 -10.95 -0.90
C PHE A 113 20.59 -10.52 -0.41
N PRO A 114 21.05 -11.00 0.77
CA PRO A 114 22.36 -10.68 1.32
C PRO A 114 23.52 -10.92 0.35
N THR A 115 23.35 -11.89 -0.57
CA THR A 115 24.29 -12.23 -1.64
C THR A 115 24.43 -11.13 -2.70
N TRP A 116 23.42 -10.26 -2.88
CA TRP A 116 23.41 -9.19 -3.88
C TRP A 116 24.27 -8.01 -3.45
N ALA A 117 24.29 -7.66 -2.16
CA ALA A 117 25.10 -6.57 -1.63
C ALA A 117 26.61 -6.82 -1.82
N LEU A 118 27.05 -8.08 -1.77
CA LEU A 118 28.45 -8.49 -1.97
C LEU A 118 28.92 -8.34 -3.42
N LEU A 119 28.00 -8.22 -4.39
CA LEU A 119 28.28 -8.15 -5.83
C LEU A 119 27.92 -6.78 -6.45
N SER A 120 27.57 -5.79 -5.61
CA SER A 120 26.76 -4.62 -6.02
C SER A 120 27.50 -3.40 -6.55
N SER A 121 28.82 -3.27 -6.40
CA SER A 121 29.51 -2.07 -6.89
C SER A 121 29.60 -2.08 -8.42
N GLY A 122 28.75 -1.29 -9.09
CA GLY A 122 28.78 -1.08 -10.54
C GLY A 122 27.97 -2.06 -11.38
N ASN A 123 27.07 -2.84 -10.78
CA ASN A 123 26.24 -3.80 -11.53
C ASN A 123 24.86 -3.21 -11.85
N GLY A 124 24.68 -2.74 -13.09
CA GLY A 124 23.42 -2.14 -13.56
C GLY A 124 22.18 -3.05 -13.50
N TYR A 125 22.36 -4.38 -13.49
CA TYR A 125 21.24 -5.32 -13.26
C TYR A 125 20.62 -5.12 -11.88
N LEU A 126 21.46 -4.97 -10.85
CA LEU A 126 20.99 -4.81 -9.47
C LEU A 126 20.30 -3.46 -9.25
N GLU A 127 20.79 -2.41 -9.92
CA GLU A 127 20.15 -1.09 -9.88
C GLU A 127 18.79 -1.10 -10.57
N LEU A 128 18.64 -1.86 -11.67
CA LEU A 128 17.36 -2.07 -12.34
C LEU A 128 16.38 -2.83 -11.43
N CYS A 129 16.82 -3.91 -10.78
CA CYS A 129 15.99 -4.64 -9.80
C CYS A 129 15.55 -3.74 -8.64
N ALA A 130 16.43 -2.88 -8.14
CA ALA A 130 16.08 -1.91 -7.11
C ALA A 130 15.02 -0.91 -7.57
N CYS A 131 15.09 -0.44 -8.81
CA CYS A 131 14.06 0.43 -9.39
C CYS A 131 12.71 -0.27 -9.52
N ILE A 132 12.70 -1.54 -9.95
CA ILE A 132 11.48 -2.37 -10.02
C ILE A 132 10.90 -2.55 -8.62
N CYS A 133 11.72 -2.86 -7.61
CA CYS A 133 11.30 -2.97 -6.22
C CYS A 133 10.68 -1.67 -5.69
N LEU A 134 11.32 -0.53 -5.98
CA LEU A 134 10.81 0.76 -5.57
C LEU A 134 9.45 1.07 -6.22
N LEU A 135 9.31 0.81 -7.51
CA LEU A 135 8.04 0.97 -8.22
C LEU A 135 6.96 0.04 -7.64
N ALA A 136 7.28 -1.24 -7.42
CA ALA A 136 6.38 -2.21 -6.82
C ALA A 136 5.94 -1.78 -5.40
N SER A 137 6.84 -1.18 -4.60
CA SER A 137 6.52 -0.67 -3.26
C SER A 137 5.50 0.48 -3.32
N ILE A 138 5.66 1.42 -4.24
CA ILE A 138 4.75 2.56 -4.40
C ILE A 138 3.38 2.07 -4.88
N ILE A 139 3.35 1.15 -5.85
CA ILE A 139 2.11 0.53 -6.34
C ILE A 139 1.41 -0.23 -5.22
N CYS A 140 2.14 -1.00 -4.41
CA CYS A 140 1.62 -1.72 -3.25
C CYS A 140 0.98 -0.76 -2.23
N LEU A 141 1.65 0.35 -1.90
CA LEU A 141 1.11 1.37 -0.98
C LEU A 141 -0.15 2.05 -1.56
N GLN A 142 -0.16 2.33 -2.87
CA GLN A 142 -1.32 2.91 -3.57
C GLN A 142 -2.54 1.98 -3.53
N THR A 143 -2.35 0.71 -3.88
CA THR A 143 -3.43 -0.28 -3.86
C THR A 143 -3.89 -0.58 -2.44
N TYR A 144 -2.97 -0.63 -1.48
CA TYR A 144 -3.30 -0.75 -0.06
C TYR A 144 -4.15 0.43 0.44
N CYS A 145 -3.85 1.67 0.05
CA CYS A 145 -4.71 2.82 0.37
C CYS A 145 -6.13 2.64 -0.17
N ARG A 146 -6.31 2.07 -1.37
CA ARG A 146 -7.65 1.76 -1.90
C ARG A 146 -8.39 0.73 -1.03
N CYS A 147 -7.68 -0.27 -0.53
CA CYS A 147 -8.25 -1.23 0.44
C CYS A 147 -8.62 -0.57 1.77
N LEU A 148 -7.82 0.38 2.28
CA LEU A 148 -8.17 1.14 3.48
C LEU A 148 -9.40 2.02 3.24
N TYR A 149 -9.54 2.59 2.04
CA TYR A 149 -10.69 3.41 1.69
C TYR A 149 -12.00 2.59 1.68
N SER A 150 -12.00 1.41 1.06
CA SER A 150 -13.18 0.54 1.05
C SER A 150 -13.54 0.05 2.45
N LEU A 151 -12.55 -0.20 3.30
CA LEU A 151 -12.78 -0.52 4.70
C LEU A 151 -13.34 0.67 5.49
N ALA A 152 -12.84 1.88 5.24
CA ALA A 152 -13.37 3.10 5.85
C ALA A 152 -14.82 3.38 5.42
N GLN A 153 -15.21 2.97 4.21
CA GLN A 153 -16.59 2.99 3.75
C GLN A 153 -17.47 2.00 4.51
N SER A 154 -17.00 0.77 4.72
CA SER A 154 -17.78 -0.24 5.46
C SER A 154 -17.98 0.11 6.95
N ILE A 155 -17.10 0.93 7.51
CA ILE A 155 -17.17 1.43 8.89
C ILE A 155 -17.93 2.78 8.97
N ALA A 156 -18.29 3.38 7.83
CA ALA A 156 -18.96 4.69 7.74
C ALA A 156 -18.17 5.87 8.37
N GLU A 157 -16.84 5.80 8.40
CA GLU A 157 -15.96 6.84 8.99
C GLU A 157 -15.46 7.83 7.93
N LEU A 158 -16.15 8.96 7.81
CA LEU A 158 -15.87 9.99 6.78
C LEU A 158 -14.47 10.62 6.91
N ARG A 159 -13.97 10.81 8.14
CA ARG A 159 -12.65 11.41 8.36
C ARG A 159 -11.53 10.52 7.82
N LEU A 160 -11.65 9.21 8.03
CA LEU A 160 -10.68 8.23 7.55
C LEU A 160 -10.70 8.17 6.02
N GLN A 161 -11.88 8.14 5.41
CA GLN A 161 -12.03 8.19 3.94
C GLN A 161 -11.34 9.40 3.32
N GLN A 162 -11.51 10.59 3.90
CA GLN A 162 -10.86 11.82 3.43
C GLN A 162 -9.34 11.75 3.59
N GLN A 163 -8.84 11.26 4.72
CA GLN A 163 -7.39 11.11 4.95
C GLN A 163 -6.77 10.11 3.98
N VAL A 164 -7.41 8.96 3.75
CA VAL A 164 -6.94 7.96 2.77
C VAL A 164 -6.82 8.57 1.37
N ARG A 165 -7.84 9.32 0.93
CA ARG A 165 -7.82 9.98 -0.39
C ARG A 165 -6.71 11.02 -0.51
N LYS A 166 -6.47 11.80 0.56
CA LYS A 166 -5.36 12.78 0.61
C LYS A 166 -4.00 12.06 0.54
N THR A 167 -3.81 10.98 1.29
CA THR A 167 -2.57 10.20 1.27
C THR A 167 -2.33 9.55 -0.09
N GLN A 168 -3.38 9.01 -0.72
CA GLN A 168 -3.30 8.44 -2.06
C GLN A 168 -2.87 9.48 -3.10
N TRP A 169 -3.44 10.69 -3.03
CA TRP A 169 -3.08 11.81 -3.88
C TRP A 169 -1.63 12.26 -3.64
N LEU A 170 -1.20 12.35 -2.38
CA LEU A 170 0.17 12.70 -2.01
C LEU A 170 1.17 11.68 -2.57
N LEU A 171 0.93 10.39 -2.39
CA LEU A 171 1.80 9.34 -2.94
C LEU A 171 1.89 9.40 -4.47
N LEU A 172 0.82 9.79 -5.16
CA LEU A 172 0.84 9.87 -6.63
C LEU A 172 1.66 11.08 -7.08
N TYR A 173 1.31 12.27 -6.61
CA TYR A 173 1.85 13.53 -7.12
C TYR A 173 3.17 13.96 -6.49
N PHE A 174 3.43 13.58 -5.24
CA PHE A 174 4.65 13.97 -4.52
C PHE A 174 5.69 12.86 -4.44
N VAL A 175 5.33 11.61 -4.76
CA VAL A 175 6.29 10.50 -4.74
C VAL A 175 6.44 9.91 -6.14
N LEU A 176 5.38 9.35 -6.72
CA LEU A 176 5.49 8.64 -8.00
C LEU A 176 5.85 9.58 -9.17
N VAL A 177 5.11 10.68 -9.36
CA VAL A 177 5.33 11.60 -10.48
C VAL A 177 6.75 12.19 -10.46
N PRO A 178 7.29 12.71 -9.34
CA PRO A 178 8.65 13.23 -9.30
C PRO A 178 9.71 12.15 -9.57
N LEU A 179 9.51 10.94 -9.06
CA LEU A 179 10.40 9.81 -9.34
C LEU A 179 10.42 9.46 -10.83
N CYS A 180 9.24 9.31 -11.44
CA CYS A 180 9.11 9.02 -12.87
C CYS A 180 9.75 10.15 -13.72
N ALA A 181 9.50 11.42 -13.37
CA ALA A 181 10.09 12.55 -14.06
C ALA A 181 11.62 12.56 -13.97
N LEU A 182 12.19 12.24 -12.81
CA LEU A 182 13.64 12.15 -12.63
C LEU A 182 14.27 11.02 -13.45
N TYR A 183 13.68 9.82 -13.43
CA TYR A 183 14.16 8.70 -14.24
C TYR A 183 14.02 8.97 -15.74
N LEU A 184 12.92 9.58 -16.17
CA LEU A 184 12.70 9.95 -17.57
C LEU A 184 13.69 11.02 -18.03
N ALA A 185 13.93 12.06 -17.21
CA ALA A 185 14.93 13.07 -17.49
C ALA A 185 16.34 12.47 -17.59
N GLY A 186 16.68 11.54 -16.68
CA GLY A 186 17.92 10.77 -16.75
C GLY A 186 18.04 9.97 -18.05
N ALA A 187 16.99 9.25 -18.44
CA ALA A 187 16.95 8.49 -19.69
C ALA A 187 17.15 9.39 -20.92
N ILE A 188 16.46 10.53 -20.99
CA ILE A 188 16.56 11.49 -22.11
C ILE A 188 17.99 12.06 -22.22
N ILE A 189 18.62 12.41 -21.09
CA ILE A 189 19.99 12.94 -21.07
C ILE A 189 20.98 11.89 -21.60
N LEU A 190 20.78 10.62 -21.25
CA LEU A 190 21.62 9.53 -21.73
C LEU A 190 21.39 9.18 -23.19
N THR A 191 20.16 9.23 -23.69
CA THR A 191 19.91 9.05 -25.13
C THR A 191 20.43 10.23 -25.95
N ALA A 192 20.50 11.43 -25.39
CA ALA A 192 21.08 12.60 -26.04
C ALA A 192 22.63 12.60 -26.03
N ARG A 193 23.27 11.95 -25.04
CA ARG A 193 24.73 11.79 -24.96
C ARG A 193 25.13 10.41 -25.48
N TYR A 194 25.26 10.29 -26.80
CA TYR A 194 25.77 9.07 -27.45
C TYR A 194 27.08 8.61 -26.80
N GLY A 195 27.09 7.36 -26.30
CA GLY A 195 28.30 6.69 -25.79
C GLY A 195 28.40 6.54 -24.27
N GLU A 196 27.48 7.12 -23.49
CA GLU A 196 27.47 6.94 -22.04
C GLU A 196 26.77 5.63 -21.62
N PRO A 197 27.29 4.88 -20.62
CA PRO A 197 26.67 3.64 -20.18
C PRO A 197 25.33 3.94 -19.51
N TRP A 198 24.28 3.23 -19.93
CA TRP A 198 22.89 3.35 -19.45
C TRP A 198 22.76 3.30 -17.91
N GLN A 199 23.70 2.64 -17.24
CA GLN A 199 23.80 2.54 -15.77
C GLN A 199 23.89 3.91 -15.07
N LYS A 200 24.37 4.96 -15.76
CA LYS A 200 24.41 6.32 -15.20
C LYS A 200 23.02 6.88 -14.88
N ILE A 201 21.94 6.33 -15.45
CA ILE A 201 20.55 6.67 -15.07
C ILE A 201 20.32 6.39 -13.58
N PHE A 202 20.89 5.31 -13.05
CA PHE A 202 20.64 4.90 -11.67
C PHE A 202 21.50 5.62 -10.64
N HIS A 203 22.55 6.32 -11.10
CA HIS A 203 23.30 7.24 -10.25
C HIS A 203 22.48 8.45 -9.77
N ILE A 204 21.21 8.62 -10.17
CA ILE A 204 20.27 9.62 -9.61
C ILE A 204 20.29 9.64 -8.07
N TRP A 205 20.48 8.48 -7.43
CA TRP A 205 20.59 8.35 -5.98
C TRP A 205 21.90 8.86 -5.37
N GLY A 206 22.90 9.17 -6.18
CA GLY A 206 24.17 9.80 -5.80
C GLY A 206 24.18 11.32 -5.97
N TYR A 207 23.18 11.92 -6.62
CA TYR A 207 23.13 13.38 -6.86
C TYR A 207 22.66 14.14 -5.61
N GLY A 208 23.56 14.29 -4.64
CA GLY A 208 23.50 15.21 -3.51
C GLY A 208 22.09 15.62 -3.05
N ARG A 209 21.72 16.88 -3.33
CA ARG A 209 20.45 17.48 -2.87
C ARG A 209 19.20 16.85 -3.51
N ILE A 210 19.23 16.51 -4.80
CA ILE A 210 18.06 15.92 -5.49
C ILE A 210 17.74 14.55 -4.90
N SER A 211 18.76 13.74 -4.66
CA SER A 211 18.57 12.45 -4.00
C SER A 211 18.01 12.61 -2.59
N MET A 212 18.49 13.61 -1.82
CA MET A 212 17.96 13.88 -0.49
C MET A 212 16.47 14.24 -0.51
N TYR A 213 16.01 15.10 -1.43
CA TYR A 213 14.59 15.45 -1.55
C TYR A 213 13.72 14.23 -1.87
N VAL A 214 14.14 13.39 -2.82
CA VAL A 214 13.41 12.17 -3.19
C VAL A 214 13.30 11.21 -2.00
N ARG A 215 14.39 11.05 -1.25
CA ARG A 215 14.44 10.21 -0.04
C ARG A 215 13.51 10.72 1.06
N VAL A 216 13.47 12.04 1.27
CA VAL A 216 12.54 12.67 2.24
C VAL A 216 11.09 12.49 1.81
N LEU A 217 10.77 12.62 0.52
CA LEU A 217 9.42 12.41 -0.01
C LEU A 217 8.96 10.96 0.14
N LEU A 218 9.83 9.99 -0.18
CA LEU A 218 9.56 8.57 0.05
C LEU A 218 9.34 8.26 1.52
N TYR A 219 10.17 8.82 2.39
CA TYR A 219 10.03 8.68 3.84
C TYR A 219 8.69 9.24 4.33
N TRP A 220 8.33 10.46 3.93
CA TRP A 220 7.08 11.09 4.33
C TRP A 220 5.87 10.28 3.86
N GLY A 221 5.91 9.79 2.62
CA GLY A 221 4.88 8.91 2.07
C GLY A 221 4.72 7.63 2.90
N LEU A 222 5.82 6.97 3.24
CA LEU A 222 5.80 5.75 4.06
C LEU A 222 5.21 6.02 5.45
N LEU A 223 5.64 7.09 6.12
CA LEU A 223 5.16 7.45 7.46
C LEU A 223 3.66 7.76 7.48
N GLN A 224 3.17 8.46 6.45
CA GLN A 224 1.74 8.76 6.30
C GLN A 224 0.90 7.48 6.14
N VAL A 225 1.37 6.52 5.34
CA VAL A 225 0.66 5.24 5.16
C VAL A 225 0.70 4.41 6.45
N SER A 226 1.83 4.38 7.15
CA SER A 226 1.96 3.70 8.45
C SER A 226 1.02 4.26 9.51
N PHE A 227 0.91 5.58 9.61
CA PHE A 227 -0.02 6.22 10.53
C PHE A 227 -1.47 5.87 10.18
N LEU A 228 -1.81 5.92 8.89
CA LEU A 228 -3.15 5.61 8.40
C LEU A 228 -3.52 4.14 8.62
N SER A 229 -2.59 3.21 8.44
CA SER A 229 -2.82 1.78 8.68
C SER A 229 -3.08 1.52 10.16
N LEU A 230 -2.30 2.13 11.05
CA LEU A 230 -2.46 2.03 12.50
C LEU A 230 -3.79 2.62 12.97
N LEU A 231 -4.16 3.80 12.45
CA LEU A 231 -5.45 4.42 12.74
C LEU A 231 -6.62 3.53 12.29
N THR A 232 -6.53 2.97 11.08
CA THR A 232 -7.56 2.08 10.54
C THR A 232 -7.69 0.81 11.38
N LEU A 233 -6.56 0.21 11.78
CA LEU A 233 -6.53 -0.95 12.66
C LEU A 233 -7.18 -0.67 14.02
N LEU A 234 -6.89 0.48 14.63
CA LEU A 234 -7.51 0.84 15.91
C LEU A 234 -9.03 1.00 15.80
N LEU A 235 -9.51 1.60 14.71
CA LEU A 235 -10.93 1.79 14.48
C LEU A 235 -11.64 0.46 14.17
N THR A 236 -11.03 -0.42 13.38
CA THR A 236 -11.61 -1.75 13.09
C THR A 236 -11.69 -2.61 14.36
N CYS A 237 -10.65 -2.61 15.19
CA CYS A 237 -10.65 -3.31 16.48
C CYS A 237 -11.73 -2.78 17.43
N ARG A 238 -11.93 -1.46 17.50
CA ARG A 238 -13.00 -0.84 18.31
C ARG A 238 -14.39 -1.26 17.84
N GLN A 239 -14.62 -1.26 16.52
CA GLN A 239 -15.89 -1.69 15.93
C GLN A 239 -16.16 -3.18 16.14
N LEU A 240 -15.13 -4.03 15.99
CA LEU A 240 -15.23 -5.45 16.28
C LEU A 240 -15.61 -5.70 17.74
N ARG A 241 -14.95 -5.00 18.68
CA ARG A 241 -15.27 -5.10 20.11
C ARG A 241 -16.72 -4.71 20.40
N LYS A 242 -17.21 -3.61 19.82
CA LYS A 242 -18.60 -3.16 19.98
C LYS A 242 -19.61 -4.22 19.49
N ARG A 243 -19.38 -4.80 18.31
CA ARG A 243 -20.26 -5.84 17.77
C ARG A 243 -20.25 -7.14 18.58
N LEU A 244 -19.11 -7.50 19.15
CA LEU A 244 -19.01 -8.65 20.04
C LEU A 244 -19.80 -8.43 21.34
N THR A 245 -19.73 -7.23 21.94
CA THR A 245 -20.49 -6.92 23.15
C THR A 245 -22.00 -6.89 22.89
N ASP A 246 -22.45 -6.32 21.78
CA ASP A 246 -23.88 -6.23 21.43
C ASP A 246 -24.49 -7.63 21.18
N ASN A 247 -23.72 -8.54 20.56
CA ASN A 247 -24.15 -9.93 20.36
C ASN A 247 -24.23 -10.75 21.66
N THR A 248 -23.47 -10.38 22.70
CA THR A 248 -23.55 -11.03 24.01
C THR A 248 -24.71 -10.50 24.85
N SER A 249 -25.10 -9.23 24.72
CA SER A 249 -26.24 -8.66 25.43
C SER A 249 -27.61 -9.04 24.84
N GLY A 250 -27.68 -9.35 23.54
CA GLY A 250 -28.91 -9.80 22.89
C GLY A 250 -29.28 -11.28 23.12
N LYS A 251 -28.53 -12.00 23.96
CA LYS A 251 -28.78 -13.40 24.36
C LYS A 251 -29.19 -13.57 25.82
N ALA A 252 -29.45 -12.47 26.54
CA ALA A 252 -29.93 -12.47 27.92
C ALA A 252 -31.44 -12.27 27.97
#